data_AF-A0A2W4UKC1-F1
#
_entry.id   AF-A0A2W4UKC1-F1
#
_cell.length_a   1.000
_cell.length_b   1.000
_cell.length_c   1.000
_cell.angle_alpha   90.00
_cell.angle_beta   90.00
_cell.angle_gamma   90.00
#
_symmetry.space_group_name_H-M   'P 1'
#
loop_
_entity.id
_entity.type
_entity.pdbx_description
1 polymer ?
#
loop_
_entity_poly.entity_id
_entity_poly.type
_entity_poly.pdbx_seq_one_letter_code
_entity_poly.pdbx_strand_id
1 'polypeptide(L)' 'MDIKDKAEAAKKATEGKLKEAFGRANDNPDLQKEGEAKQAEAAAIDAQDLDKSRSEDAKDPAN' A
#
# COMPACT_ATOMS: atom_id res chain seq x y z
N MET A 1 7.21 -11.33 1.51
CA MET A 1 6.43 -11.25 0.24
C MET A 1 7.17 -11.81 -0.95
N ASP A 2 6.41 -12.43 -1.87
CA ASP A 2 6.86 -12.66 -3.25
C ASP A 2 6.91 -11.32 -4.00
N ILE A 3 7.75 -11.21 -5.03
CA ILE A 3 7.83 -10.02 -5.91
C ILE A 3 6.45 -9.59 -6.43
N LYS A 4 5.53 -10.55 -6.58
CA LYS A 4 4.16 -10.32 -7.04
C LYS A 4 3.35 -9.46 -6.06
N ASP A 5 3.46 -9.70 -4.76
CA ASP A 5 2.69 -8.97 -3.75
C ASP A 5 3.15 -7.51 -3.64
N LYS A 6 4.48 -7.28 -3.70
CA LYS A 6 5.05 -5.93 -3.77
C LYS A 6 4.62 -5.20 -5.04
N ALA A 7 4.60 -5.90 -6.17
CA ALA A 7 4.14 -5.33 -7.43
C ALA A 7 2.63 -4.99 -7.38
N GLU A 8 1.82 -5.80 -6.70
CA GLU A 8 0.40 -5.54 -6.52
C GLU A 8 0.14 -4.34 -5.60
N ALA A 9 0.88 -4.25 -4.49
CA ALA A 9 0.82 -3.09 -3.59
C ALA A 9 1.25 -1.80 -4.31
N ALA A 10 2.34 -1.83 -5.08
CA ALA A 10 2.79 -0.69 -5.87
C ALA A 10 1.78 -0.30 -6.95
N LYS A 11 1.12 -1.27 -7.59
CA LYS A 11 0.01 -1.03 -8.53
C LYS A 11 -1.16 -0.34 -7.86
N LYS A 12 -1.65 -0.86 -6.72
CA LYS A 12 -2.76 -0.27 -5.97
C LYS A 12 -2.44 1.16 -5.51
N ALA A 13 -1.22 1.40 -5.02
CA ALA A 13 -0.79 2.74 -4.65
C ALA A 13 -0.78 3.71 -5.84
N THR A 14 -0.30 3.25 -7.01
CA THR A 14 -0.27 4.04 -8.24
C THR A 14 -1.67 4.34 -8.77
N GLU A 15 -2.55 3.33 -8.82
CA GLU A 15 -3.95 3.52 -9.17
C GLU A 15 -4.66 4.49 -8.21
N GLY A 16 -4.37 4.39 -6.92
CA GLY A 16 -4.92 5.29 -5.92
C GLY A 16 -4.54 6.74 -6.20
N LYS A 17 -3.25 7.00 -6.43
CA LYS A 17 -2.76 8.35 -6.80
C LYS A 17 -3.37 8.86 -8.11
N LEU A 18 -3.53 7.99 -9.10
CA LEU A 18 -4.15 8.36 -10.38
C LEU A 18 -5.61 8.75 -10.18
N LYS A 19 -6.39 7.96 -9.43
CA LYS A 19 -7.78 8.28 -9.11
C LYS A 19 -7.91 9.57 -8.31
N GLU A 20 -7.02 9.78 -7.36
CA GLU A 20 -7.00 11.01 -6.56
C GLU A 20 -6.69 12.24 -7.42
N ALA A 21 -5.66 12.17 -8.27
CA ALA A 21 -5.31 13.23 -9.20
C ALA A 21 -6.44 13.51 -10.20
N PHE A 22 -7.09 12.46 -10.72
CA PHE A 22 -8.22 12.59 -11.62
C PHE A 22 -9.45 13.18 -10.91
N GLY A 23 -9.71 12.76 -9.67
CA GLY A 23 -10.76 13.32 -8.83
C GLY A 23 -10.53 14.78 -8.48
N ARG A 24 -9.29 15.20 -8.24
CA ARG A 24 -8.94 16.62 -8.08
C ARG A 24 -9.12 17.41 -9.37
N ALA A 25 -8.70 16.84 -10.51
CA ALA A 25 -8.81 17.50 -11.81
C ALA A 25 -10.26 17.70 -12.27
N ASN A 26 -11.19 16.86 -11.81
CA ASN A 26 -12.61 16.90 -12.17
C ASN A 26 -13.52 17.37 -11.02
N ASP A 27 -12.97 17.91 -9.93
CA ASP A 27 -13.71 18.28 -8.70
C ASP A 27 -14.66 17.17 -8.21
N ASN A 28 -14.24 15.92 -8.33
CA ASN A 28 -14.99 14.74 -7.92
C ASN A 28 -14.46 14.21 -6.57
N PRO A 29 -15.14 14.48 -5.46
CA PRO A 29 -14.69 14.08 -4.13
C PRO A 29 -14.75 12.56 -3.90
N ASP A 30 -15.59 11.83 -4.62
CA ASP A 30 -15.68 10.37 -4.50
C ASP A 30 -14.41 9.70 -5.07
N LEU A 31 -13.92 10.18 -6.21
CA LEU A 31 -12.67 9.68 -6.80
C LEU A 31 -11.44 10.02 -5.96
N GLN A 32 -11.46 11.17 -5.26
CA GLN A 32 -10.40 11.52 -4.31
C GLN A 32 -10.36 10.55 -3.14
N LYS A 33 -11.52 10.29 -2.51
CA LYS A 33 -11.64 9.33 -1.40
C LYS A 33 -11.28 7.91 -1.81
N GLU A 34 -11.71 7.47 -3.00
CA GLU A 34 -11.37 6.15 -3.50
C GLU A 34 -9.86 6.02 -3.76
N GLY A 35 -9.24 7.08 -4.27
CA GLY A 35 -7.79 7.14 -4.47
C GLY A 35 -7.00 7.04 -3.17
N GLU A 36 -7.45 7.74 -2.13
CA GLU A 36 -6.86 7.72 -0.79
C GLU A 36 -7.04 6.35 -0.11
N ALA A 37 -8.23 5.75 -0.23
CA ALA A 37 -8.52 4.42 0.29
C ALA A 37 -7.61 3.34 -0.31
N LYS A 38 -7.37 3.36 -1.63
CA LYS A 38 -6.45 2.43 -2.30
C LYS A 38 -5.00 2.59 -1.85
N GLN A 39 -4.56 3.83 -1.58
CA GLN A 39 -3.23 4.08 -1.03
C GLN A 39 -3.11 3.56 0.40
N ALA A 40 -4.14 3.72 1.23
CA ALA A 40 -4.18 3.17 2.58
C ALA A 40 -4.18 1.63 2.57
N GLU A 41 -4.90 1.00 1.65
CA GLU A 41 -4.92 -0.46 1.50
C GLU A 41 -3.54 -1.00 1.07
N ALA A 42 -2.88 -0.32 0.13
CA ALA A 42 -1.51 -0.64 -0.26
C ALA A 42 -0.51 -0.48 0.90
N ALA A 43 -0.64 0.58 1.69
CA ALA A 43 0.18 0.80 2.88
C ALA A 43 -0.10 -0.24 3.98
N ALA A 44 -1.35 -0.70 4.13
CA ALA A 44 -1.70 -1.75 5.08
C ALA A 44 -1.11 -3.11 4.68
N ILE A 45 -1.05 -3.40 3.37
CA ILE A 45 -0.38 -4.59 2.83
C ILE A 45 1.13 -4.54 3.13
N ASP A 46 1.76 -3.38 2.94
CA ASP A 46 3.19 -3.18 3.24
C ASP A 46 3.49 -3.20 4.75
N ALA A 47 2.60 -2.61 5.58
CA ALA A 47 2.75 -2.53 7.03
C ALA A 47 2.52 -3.86 7.77
N GLN A 48 1.61 -4.71 7.28
CA GLN A 48 1.47 -6.09 7.80
C GLN A 48 2.76 -6.91 7.65
N ASP A 49 3.61 -6.56 6.69
CA ASP A 49 4.90 -7.22 6.48
C ASP A 49 6.02 -6.66 7.39
N LEU A 50 5.93 -5.39 7.82
CA LEU A 50 6.88 -4.81 8.78
C LEU A 50 6.78 -5.51 10.15
N ASP A 51 5.58 -5.91 10.55
CA ASP A 51 5.34 -6.61 11.82
C ASP A 51 5.82 -8.08 11.78
N LYS A 52 5.73 -8.73 10.61
CA LYS A 52 6.31 -10.07 10.39
C LYS A 52 7.83 -10.04 10.26
N SER A 53 8.39 -9.08 9.54
CA SER A 53 9.85 -8.95 9.40
C SER A 53 10.52 -8.64 10.74
N ARG A 54 9.93 -7.80 11.59
CA ARG A 54 10.44 -7.60 12.96
C ARG A 54 10.29 -8.82 13.86
N SER A 55 9.29 -9.66 13.62
CA SER A 55 9.06 -10.88 14.39
C SER A 55 9.93 -12.06 13.93
N GLU A 56 10.44 -12.04 12.69
CA GLU A 56 11.42 -13.00 12.17
C GLU A 56 12.87 -12.58 12.48
N ASP A 57 13.22 -11.28 12.43
CA ASP A 57 14.53 -10.78 12.88
C ASP A 57 14.73 -10.92 14.41
N ALA A 58 13.64 -10.99 15.19
CA ALA A 58 13.72 -11.20 16.64
C ALA A 58 13.85 -12.67 17.06
N LYS A 59 13.81 -13.63 16.11
CA LYS A 59 13.87 -15.08 16.41
C LYS A 59 15.23 -15.73 16.15
N ASP A 60 16.23 -14.98 15.69
CA ASP A 60 17.61 -15.47 15.62
C ASP A 60 18.58 -14.62 16.47
N PRO A 61 18.45 -14.63 17.81
CA PRO A 61 19.60 -14.40 18.67
C PRO A 61 20.41 -15.71 18.73
N ALA A 62 21.54 -15.72 18.03
CA ALA A 62 22.64 -16.69 18.09
C ALA A 62 22.63 -17.86 17.10
N ASN A 63 23.51 -17.75 16.11
CA ASN A 63 24.74 -18.57 16.09
C ASN A 63 25.90 -17.85 15.36
#